data_AF-A0A258B4T2-F1
#
_entry.id   AF-A0A258B4T2-F1
#
_cell.length_a   1.000
_cell.length_b   1.000
_cell.length_c   1.000
_cell.angle_alpha   90.00
_cell.angle_beta   90.00
_cell.angle_gamma   90.00
#
_symmetry.space_group_name_H-M   'P 1'
#
loop_
_entity.id
_entity.type
_entity.pdbx_description
1 polymer ?
#
loop_
_entity_poly.entity_id
_entity_poly.type
_entity_poly.pdbx_seq_one_letter_code
_entity_poly.pdbx_strand_id
1 'polypeptide(L)'
;MTASAITPVPINLYAEDIDAFAQSLGASFERYGFAVLSGLFDKDGAGLDKTLVDQALDDTKAFFALPADTKMQYKVGVGGQRGYTPFGIETAKGASHHDLKEFWHTGR
;
A
#
# COMPACT_ATOMS: atom_id res chain seq x y z
N MET A 1 17.78 17.09 6.33
CA MET A 1 16.67 16.11 6.38
C MET A 1 16.72 15.41 7.72
N THR A 2 15.61 15.28 8.43
CA THR A 2 15.54 14.50 9.68
C THR A 2 15.55 13.01 9.33
N ALA A 3 16.33 12.20 10.05
CA ALA A 3 16.32 10.75 9.90
C ALA A 3 14.92 10.18 10.25
N SER A 4 14.56 9.06 9.61
CA SER A 4 13.33 8.33 9.96
C SER A 4 13.34 7.96 11.45
N ALA A 5 12.21 8.13 12.13
CA ALA A 5 12.07 7.77 13.53
C ALA A 5 11.88 6.26 13.78
N ILE A 6 11.62 5.48 12.72
CA ILE A 6 11.39 4.03 12.78
C ILE A 6 12.58 3.32 12.15
N THR A 7 13.27 2.50 12.95
CA THR A 7 14.34 1.61 12.48
C THR A 7 13.74 0.48 11.63
N PRO A 8 14.20 0.28 10.39
CA PRO A 8 13.74 -0.83 9.55
C PRO A 8 14.13 -2.21 10.13
N VAL A 9 13.22 -3.17 10.03
CA VAL A 9 13.43 -4.59 10.38
C VAL A 9 13.78 -5.36 9.09
N PRO A 10 14.94 -6.04 9.02
CA PRO A 10 15.30 -6.85 7.86
C PRO A 10 14.36 -8.04 7.65
N ILE A 11 13.84 -8.23 6.44
CA ILE A 11 12.90 -9.32 6.13
C ILE A 11 13.55 -10.70 6.17
N ASN A 12 14.86 -10.80 5.94
CA ASN A 12 15.59 -12.07 5.98
C ASN A 12 15.61 -12.72 7.37
N LEU A 13 15.50 -11.91 8.44
CA LEU A 13 15.35 -12.42 9.81
C LEU A 13 14.15 -13.36 9.94
N TYR A 14 13.10 -13.20 9.13
CA TYR A 14 11.99 -14.15 9.14
C TYR A 14 12.44 -15.61 8.93
N ALA A 15 13.43 -15.83 8.06
CA ALA A 15 13.97 -17.15 7.78
C ALA A 15 15.21 -17.48 8.64
N GLU A 16 16.02 -16.49 8.96
CA GLU A 16 17.30 -16.67 9.68
C GLU A 16 17.12 -16.75 11.21
N ASP A 17 16.23 -15.92 11.78
CA ASP A 17 15.97 -15.81 13.21
C ASP A 17 14.55 -15.23 13.46
N ILE A 18 13.57 -16.13 13.47
CA ILE A 18 12.15 -15.76 13.59
C ILE A 18 11.83 -15.08 14.93
N ASP A 19 12.56 -15.40 15.99
CA ASP A 19 12.35 -14.81 17.31
C ASP A 19 12.81 -13.34 17.32
N ALA A 20 14.00 -13.06 16.76
CA ALA A 20 14.48 -11.69 16.59
C ALA A 20 13.59 -10.86 15.65
N PHE A 21 13.07 -11.47 14.57
CA PHE A 21 12.11 -10.83 13.67
C PHE A 21 10.81 -10.45 14.40
N ALA A 22 10.22 -11.40 15.13
CA ALA A 22 8.99 -11.20 15.87
C ALA A 22 9.15 -10.14 16.97
N GLN A 23 10.26 -10.18 17.71
CA GLN A 23 10.56 -9.20 18.76
C GLN A 23 10.71 -7.79 18.17
N SER A 24 11.45 -7.65 17.08
CA SER A 24 11.72 -6.34 16.46
C SER A 24 10.45 -5.72 15.86
N LEU A 25 9.64 -6.53 15.16
CA LEU A 25 8.36 -6.09 14.64
C LEU A 25 7.39 -5.72 15.77
N GLY A 26 7.26 -6.58 16.78
CA GLY A 26 6.39 -6.36 17.94
C GLY A 26 6.73 -5.06 18.66
N ALA A 27 8.00 -4.82 18.95
CA ALA A 27 8.47 -3.59 19.61
C ALA A 27 8.18 -2.33 18.77
N SER A 28 8.32 -2.41 17.44
CA SER A 28 8.02 -1.30 16.53
C SER A 28 6.52 -0.96 16.55
N PHE A 29 5.67 -1.98 16.43
CA PHE A 29 4.22 -1.82 16.52
C PHE A 29 3.75 -1.32 17.89
N GLU A 30 4.31 -1.83 18.99
CA GLU A 30 3.99 -1.37 20.34
C GLU A 30 4.33 0.12 20.52
N ARG A 31 5.50 0.54 20.04
CA ARG A 31 6.00 1.91 20.23
C ARG A 31 5.34 2.94 19.33
N TYR A 32 5.07 2.58 18.07
CA TYR A 32 4.66 3.53 17.02
C TYR A 32 3.32 3.22 16.37
N GLY A 33 2.79 2.00 16.50
CA GLY A 33 1.68 1.50 15.69
C GLY A 33 2.06 1.16 14.25
N PHE A 34 3.34 1.28 13.90
CA PHE A 34 3.88 1.05 12.56
C PHE A 34 5.23 0.32 12.64
N ALA A 35 5.58 -0.40 11.57
CA ALA A 35 6.90 -0.96 11.36
C ALA A 35 7.34 -0.73 9.92
N VAL A 36 8.65 -0.70 9.67
CA VAL A 36 9.23 -0.61 8.33
C VAL A 36 10.02 -1.90 8.09
N LEU A 37 9.79 -2.55 6.96
CA LEU A 37 10.58 -3.71 6.52
C LEU A 37 11.67 -3.27 5.54
N SER A 38 12.88 -3.79 5.68
CA SER A 38 13.97 -3.63 4.72
C SER A 38 14.29 -4.95 4.01
N GLY A 39 14.97 -4.86 2.86
CA GLY A 39 15.38 -6.03 2.07
C GLY A 39 14.26 -6.72 1.29
N LEU A 40 13.08 -6.09 1.16
CA LEU A 40 11.92 -6.67 0.46
C LEU A 40 12.17 -7.03 -1.01
N PHE A 41 13.21 -6.49 -1.65
CA PHE A 41 13.51 -6.74 -3.07
C PHE A 41 14.89 -7.39 -3.26
N ASP A 42 15.51 -7.86 -2.19
CA ASP A 42 16.82 -8.51 -2.27
C ASP A 42 16.68 -9.86 -2.97
N LYS A 43 17.59 -10.15 -3.92
CA LYS A 43 17.47 -11.29 -4.85
C LYS A 43 17.37 -12.66 -4.16
N ASP A 44 18.00 -12.78 -2.99
CA ASP A 44 18.06 -14.01 -2.19
C ASP A 44 17.16 -13.95 -0.94
N GLY A 45 16.38 -12.86 -0.78
CA GLY A 45 15.54 -12.65 0.39
C GLY A 45 14.15 -13.28 0.24
N ALA A 46 13.45 -13.45 1.36
CA ALA A 46 12.05 -13.89 1.42
C ALA A 46 11.03 -12.81 0.96
N GLY A 47 11.45 -11.96 0.01
CA GLY A 47 10.77 -10.73 -0.38
C GLY A 47 9.80 -10.88 -1.56
N LEU A 48 9.54 -9.75 -2.22
CA LEU A 48 8.69 -9.60 -3.39
C LEU A 48 9.54 -9.45 -4.66
N ASP A 49 9.02 -9.90 -5.80
CA ASP A 49 9.63 -9.58 -7.11
C ASP A 49 9.42 -8.09 -7.42
N LYS A 50 10.53 -7.34 -7.47
CA LYS A 50 10.51 -5.92 -7.80
C LYS A 50 9.89 -5.65 -9.17
N THR A 51 10.16 -6.51 -10.16
CA THR A 51 9.65 -6.34 -11.52
C THR A 51 8.13 -6.41 -11.55
N LEU A 52 7.56 -7.37 -10.80
CA LEU A 52 6.11 -7.52 -10.68
C LEU A 52 5.47 -6.31 -9.98
N VAL A 53 6.11 -5.79 -8.92
CA VAL A 53 5.62 -4.59 -8.20
C VAL A 53 5.67 -3.36 -9.09
N ASP A 54 6.77 -3.16 -9.84
CA ASP A 54 6.91 -2.05 -10.78
C ASP A 54 5.84 -2.13 -11.88
N GLN A 55 5.59 -3.32 -12.42
CA GLN A 55 4.55 -3.53 -13.44
C GLN A 55 3.15 -3.25 -12.90
N ALA A 56 2.82 -3.72 -11.70
CA ALA A 56 1.54 -3.42 -11.06
C ALA A 56 1.34 -1.91 -10.84
N LEU A 57 2.41 -1.19 -10.50
CA LEU A 57 2.38 0.26 -10.35
C LEU A 57 2.16 0.96 -11.71
N ASP A 58 2.80 0.49 -12.77
CA ASP A 58 2.63 1.07 -14.11
C ASP A 58 1.23 0.80 -14.67
N ASP A 59 0.67 -0.40 -14.47
CA ASP A 59 -0.71 -0.72 -14.82
C ASP A 59 -1.70 0.16 -14.03
N THR A 60 -1.42 0.41 -12.75
CA THR A 60 -2.21 1.32 -11.91
C THR A 60 -2.21 2.74 -12.47
N LYS A 61 -1.03 3.28 -12.82
CA LYS A 61 -0.94 4.62 -13.45
C LYS A 61 -1.66 4.66 -14.80
N ALA A 62 -1.48 3.64 -15.63
CA ALA A 62 -2.11 3.55 -16.94
C ALA A 62 -3.64 3.53 -16.83
N PHE A 63 -4.18 2.77 -15.88
CA PHE A 63 -5.61 2.76 -15.60
C PHE A 63 -6.13 4.16 -15.22
N PHE A 64 -5.48 4.84 -14.27
CA PHE A 64 -5.94 6.15 -13.82
C PHE A 64 -5.76 7.27 -14.86
N ALA A 65 -4.88 7.08 -15.85
CA ALA A 65 -4.73 7.96 -17.00
C ALA A 65 -5.85 7.81 -18.06
N LEU A 66 -6.72 6.80 -17.96
CA LEU A 66 -7.85 6.61 -18.87
C LEU A 66 -8.87 7.77 -18.75
N PRO A 67 -9.64 8.05 -19.84
CA PRO A 67 -10.75 8.99 -19.78
C PRO A 67 -11.74 8.66 -18.65
N ALA A 68 -12.33 9.69 -18.04
CA ALA A 68 -13.26 9.52 -16.92
C ALA A 68 -14.42 8.58 -17.26
N ASP A 69 -15.03 8.72 -18.44
CA ASP A 69 -16.13 7.87 -18.89
C ASP A 69 -15.72 6.38 -19.01
N THR A 70 -14.47 6.12 -19.40
CA THR A 70 -13.92 4.76 -19.45
C THR A 70 -13.76 4.20 -18.04
N LYS A 71 -13.17 4.97 -17.10
CA LYS A 71 -13.01 4.53 -15.71
C LYS A 71 -14.36 4.28 -15.03
N MET A 72 -15.36 5.10 -15.33
CA MET A 72 -16.71 4.98 -14.77
C MET A 72 -17.42 3.66 -15.11
N GLN A 73 -17.04 2.99 -16.21
CA GLN A 73 -17.56 1.65 -16.55
C GLN A 73 -17.18 0.59 -15.49
N TYR A 74 -16.12 0.84 -14.73
CA TYR A 74 -15.64 -0.05 -13.69
C TYR A 74 -16.14 0.31 -12.28
N LYS A 75 -17.06 1.27 -12.15
CA LYS A 75 -17.73 1.57 -10.87
C LYS A 75 -18.76 0.48 -10.58
N VAL A 76 -18.31 -0.59 -9.92
CA VAL A 76 -19.12 -1.78 -9.64
C VAL A 76 -19.23 -2.05 -8.14
N GLY A 77 -20.11 -2.98 -7.77
CA GLY A 77 -20.35 -3.33 -6.37
C GLY A 77 -21.08 -2.24 -5.58
N VAL A 78 -21.11 -2.41 -4.26
CA VAL A 78 -21.79 -1.51 -3.33
C VAL A 78 -20.75 -0.81 -2.47
N GLY A 79 -20.88 0.51 -2.30
CA GLY A 79 -20.02 1.30 -1.41
C GLY A 79 -18.54 1.30 -1.79
N GLY A 80 -18.20 1.14 -3.07
CA GLY A 80 -16.81 1.19 -3.55
C GLY A 80 -15.96 -0.04 -3.17
N GLN A 81 -16.56 -1.12 -2.68
CA GLN A 81 -15.82 -2.31 -2.20
C GLN A 81 -15.10 -3.10 -3.31
N ARG A 82 -15.41 -2.83 -4.59
CA ARG A 82 -14.82 -3.45 -5.77
C ARG A 82 -14.73 -2.43 -6.90
N GLY A 83 -13.71 -2.56 -7.75
CA GLY A 83 -13.55 -1.71 -8.93
C GLY A 83 -13.28 -0.24 -8.60
N TYR A 84 -13.71 0.64 -9.50
CA TYR A 84 -13.36 2.06 -9.49
C TYR A 84 -14.25 2.91 -8.57
N THR A 85 -13.63 3.79 -7.79
CA THR A 85 -14.29 4.87 -7.03
C THR A 85 -13.79 6.22 -7.52
N PRO A 86 -14.67 7.10 -8.06
CA PRO A 86 -14.27 8.39 -8.60
C PRO A 86 -13.93 9.41 -7.51
N PHE A 87 -13.38 10.54 -7.94
CA PHE A 87 -13.10 11.70 -7.09
C PHE A 87 -14.33 12.17 -6.29
N GLY A 88 -14.04 12.70 -5.10
CA GLY A 88 -15.00 13.45 -4.29
C GLY A 88 -16.14 12.66 -3.67
N ILE A 89 -16.04 11.33 -3.64
CA ILE A 89 -17.00 10.49 -2.90
C ILE A 89 -16.77 10.58 -1.39
N GLU A 90 -15.52 10.73 -0.95
CA GLU A 90 -15.19 10.84 0.48
C GLU A 90 -14.95 12.30 0.90
N THR A 91 -15.73 12.74 1.88
CA THR A 91 -15.48 13.98 2.63
C THR A 91 -14.97 13.58 4.00
N ALA A 92 -13.72 13.90 4.32
CA ALA A 92 -13.20 13.69 5.67
C ALA A 92 -14.08 14.41 6.69
N LYS A 93 -14.35 13.78 7.84
CA LYS A 93 -15.21 14.34 8.88
C LYS A 93 -14.65 15.70 9.33
N GLY A 94 -15.39 16.78 9.07
CA GLY A 94 -15.01 18.16 9.41
C GLY A 94 -14.32 18.95 8.28
N ALA A 95 -14.13 18.38 7.09
CA ALA A 95 -13.60 19.09 5.93
C ALA A 95 -14.73 19.69 5.06
N SER A 96 -14.53 20.93 4.60
CA SER A 96 -15.44 21.60 3.63
C SER A 96 -15.18 21.17 2.18
N HIS A 97 -14.00 20.61 1.91
CA HIS A 97 -13.58 20.20 0.58
C HIS A 97 -13.55 18.69 0.46
N HIS A 98 -14.02 18.22 -0.69
CA HIS A 98 -13.94 16.82 -1.09
C HIS A 98 -12.48 16.41 -1.30
N ASP A 99 -12.15 15.19 -0.88
CA ASP A 99 -10.83 14.64 -1.14
C ASP A 99 -10.67 14.32 -2.63
N LEU A 100 -9.59 14.83 -3.23
CA LEU A 100 -9.26 14.66 -4.63
C LEU A 100 -8.46 13.37 -4.84
N LYS A 101 -9.06 12.26 -4.38
CA LYS A 101 -8.54 10.90 -4.58
C LYS A 101 -9.57 10.03 -5.29
N GLU A 102 -9.04 9.18 -6.16
CA GLU A 102 -9.77 8.12 -6.85
C GLU A 102 -9.15 6.77 -6.46
N PHE A 103 -9.92 5.69 -6.53
CA PHE A 103 -9.49 4.36 -6.04
C PHE A 103 -9.81 3.24 -7.00
N TRP A 104 -9.07 2.15 -6.84
CA TRP A 104 -9.41 0.83 -7.34
C TRP A 104 -9.37 -0.18 -6.19
N HIS A 105 -10.42 -0.98 -6.03
CA HIS A 105 -10.45 -2.08 -5.06
C HIS A 105 -10.49 -3.44 -5.76
N THR A 106 -9.48 -4.26 -5.48
CA THR A 106 -9.43 -5.68 -5.86
C THR A 106 -9.91 -6.53 -4.67
N GLY A 107 -10.89 -7.39 -4.91
CA GLY A 107 -11.36 -8.34 -3.91
C GLY A 107 -10.46 -9.57 -3.75
N ARG A 108 -10.75 -10.37 -2.72
CA ARG A 108 -10.35 -11.79 -2.69
C ARG A 108 -11.20 -12.61 -3.66
#